data_AF-A0A143XPX1-F1
#
_entry.id   AF-A0A143XPX1-F1
#
_cell.length_a   1.000
_cell.length_b   1.000
_cell.length_c   1.000
_cell.angle_alpha   90.00
_cell.angle_beta   90.00
_cell.angle_gamma   90.00
#
_symmetry.space_group_name_H-M   'P 1'
#
loop_
_entity.id
_entity.type
_entity.pdbx_description
1 polymer ?
#
loop_
_entity_poly.entity_id
_entity_poly.type
_entity_poly.pdbx_seq_one_letter_code
_entity_poly.pdbx_strand_id
1 'polypeptide(L)'
;MIAVTERGSLTPEQLAAAADGQYDGADAPPVVPEIGDYLIERIGGIHKYDSLIGGGTGSNIRDLVIKKGRTEFLDRKGPYCKMKWGQGAPYNLSTPVHSGQHCMVGCVAVALGQIVATNYYDKYYPMNMNPDPQVLGGRTIHWDAIFKEIKRYNDFPWAPKYYDSKTEVTNTIESVADLLSGIGISIGMDYGLDGSSASNDSACRFLRAVGFTNVDKYYLDAGKLKEMVIDRGLPTYITGHDDNVDKGHAWVVDGAAAIRQHSTITNRKTGEVKETYMDLFLYHCNFG
;
A
#
# COMPACT_ATOMS: atom_id res chain seq x y z
N MET A 1 13.51 -0.50 -6.16
CA MET A 1 12.21 -1.12 -6.46
C MET A 1 11.18 -0.04 -6.15
N ILE A 2 10.43 0.41 -7.15
CA ILE A 2 9.54 1.57 -6.99
C ILE A 2 8.16 1.07 -6.59
N ALA A 3 7.61 1.63 -5.50
CA ALA A 3 6.25 1.41 -5.06
C ALA A 3 5.31 2.33 -5.84
N VAL A 4 4.21 1.78 -6.37
CA VAL A 4 3.09 2.59 -6.89
C VAL A 4 2.08 2.71 -5.77
N THR A 5 1.84 3.95 -5.33
CA THR A 5 0.73 4.28 -4.45
C THR A 5 -0.44 4.75 -5.33
N GLU A 6 -1.65 4.31 -5.03
CA GLU A 6 -2.84 4.69 -5.82
C GLU A 6 -3.52 5.99 -5.31
N ARG A 7 -2.83 6.84 -4.51
CA ARG A 7 -3.26 8.23 -4.21
C ARG A 7 -2.68 9.23 -5.22
N GLY A 8 -2.52 8.79 -6.47
CA GLY A 8 -1.75 9.48 -7.50
C GLY A 8 -0.28 9.07 -7.44
N SER A 9 0.37 9.00 -8.61
CA SER A 9 1.82 8.89 -8.63
C SER A 9 2.37 10.15 -7.96
N LEU A 10 2.99 10.01 -6.78
CA LEU A 10 3.79 11.09 -6.23
C LEU A 10 4.74 11.55 -7.34
N THR A 11 4.72 12.84 -7.68
CA THR A 11 5.78 13.38 -8.55
C THR A 11 7.13 13.18 -7.82
N PRO A 12 8.27 13.12 -8.55
CA PRO A 12 9.58 13.05 -7.89
C PRO A 12 9.76 14.12 -6.80
N GLU A 13 9.15 15.30 -6.98
CA GLU A 13 9.14 16.40 -6.01
C GLU A 13 8.26 16.11 -4.78
N GLN A 14 7.06 15.54 -4.97
CA GLN A 14 6.19 15.14 -3.86
C GLN A 14 6.77 13.96 -3.07
N LEU A 15 7.52 13.10 -3.75
CA LEU A 15 8.24 11.97 -3.15
C LEU A 15 9.47 12.44 -2.36
N ALA A 16 10.24 13.40 -2.90
CA ALA A 16 11.36 14.02 -2.18
C ALA A 16 10.86 14.83 -0.96
N ALA A 17 9.78 15.59 -1.11
CA ALA A 17 9.16 16.30 0.01
C ALA A 17 8.65 15.34 1.10
N ALA A 18 8.12 14.17 0.73
CA ALA A 18 7.71 13.14 1.69
C ALA A 18 8.91 12.48 2.39
N ALA A 19 10.02 12.24 1.68
CA ALA A 19 11.26 11.72 2.22
C ALA A 19 11.95 12.70 3.19
N ASP A 20 11.87 14.00 2.92
CA ASP A 20 12.44 15.08 3.74
C ASP A 20 11.52 15.48 4.92
N GLY A 21 10.40 14.79 5.13
CA GLY A 21 9.42 15.10 6.19
C GLY A 21 8.66 16.42 5.98
N GLN A 22 8.63 16.95 4.75
CA GLN A 22 8.01 18.22 4.37
C GLN A 22 6.66 18.06 3.66
N TYR A 23 6.17 16.83 3.47
CA TYR A 23 4.85 16.61 2.88
C TYR A 23 3.78 16.52 3.97
N ASP A 24 3.02 17.61 4.13
CA ASP A 24 1.94 17.78 5.11
C ASP A 24 0.55 17.43 4.56
N GLY A 25 0.48 16.80 3.38
CA GLY A 25 -0.78 16.43 2.77
C GLY A 25 -1.57 15.58 3.75
N ALA A 26 -2.64 16.16 4.32
CA ALA A 26 -3.52 15.57 5.33
C ALA A 26 -4.16 14.24 4.92
N ASP A 27 -3.89 13.79 3.69
CA ASP A 27 -4.42 12.65 2.99
C ASP A 27 -3.32 11.81 2.29
N ALA A 28 -2.09 11.73 2.79
CA ALA A 28 -1.10 10.75 2.31
C ALA A 28 -0.52 9.92 3.47
N PRO A 29 -0.41 8.59 3.33
CA PRO A 29 0.25 7.77 4.34
C PRO A 29 1.73 8.20 4.47
N PRO A 30 2.29 8.19 5.69
CA PRO A 30 3.68 8.56 5.92
C PRO A 30 4.60 7.69 5.06
N VAL A 31 5.32 8.33 4.13
CA VAL A 31 6.42 7.68 3.41
C VAL A 31 7.59 7.66 4.37
N VAL A 32 8.00 6.46 4.80
CA VAL A 32 9.16 6.27 5.67
C VAL A 32 10.41 6.79 4.92
N PRO A 33 11.26 7.63 5.53
CA PRO A 33 12.43 8.26 4.86
C PRO A 33 13.36 7.27 4.14
N GLU A 34 13.48 6.03 4.62
CA GLU A 34 14.33 5.00 4.00
C GLU A 34 13.79 4.49 2.66
N ILE A 35 12.46 4.53 2.49
CA ILE A 35 11.85 4.31 1.17
C ILE A 35 12.16 5.51 0.27
N GLY A 36 12.19 6.72 0.82
CA GLY A 36 12.64 7.93 0.14
C GLY A 36 14.05 7.81 -0.42
N ASP A 37 15.04 7.44 0.39
CA ASP A 37 16.45 7.33 0.00
C ASP A 37 16.70 6.21 -1.03
N TYR A 38 16.09 5.04 -0.81
CA TYR A 38 16.14 3.92 -1.76
C TYR A 38 15.48 4.25 -3.11
N LEU A 39 14.52 5.18 -3.12
CA LEU A 39 13.85 5.66 -4.31
C LEU A 39 14.62 6.82 -4.98
N ILE A 40 15.25 7.73 -4.24
CA ILE A 40 16.08 8.81 -4.81
C ILE A 40 17.27 8.25 -5.60
N GLU A 41 17.93 7.22 -5.07
CA GLU A 41 19.09 6.59 -5.72
C GLU A 41 18.72 5.84 -7.01
N ARG A 42 17.47 5.35 -7.13
CA ARG A 42 17.01 4.48 -8.24
C ARG A 42 16.01 5.13 -9.20
N ILE A 43 15.22 6.09 -8.74
CA ILE A 43 14.39 7.00 -9.57
C ILE A 43 15.26 8.09 -10.17
N GLY A 44 16.34 8.49 -9.48
CA GLY A 44 17.25 9.53 -9.95
C GLY A 44 17.79 9.27 -11.35
N GLY A 45 17.96 8.00 -11.75
CA GLY A 45 18.39 7.65 -13.11
C GLY A 45 19.64 8.41 -13.55
N ILE A 46 20.42 8.97 -12.61
CA ILE A 46 21.45 9.99 -12.85
C ILE A 46 22.48 9.42 -13.84
N HIS A 47 22.79 8.13 -13.69
CA HIS A 47 23.74 7.42 -14.57
C HIS A 47 23.18 7.01 -15.94
N LYS A 48 21.85 7.01 -16.17
CA LYS A 48 21.25 6.60 -17.45
C LYS A 48 21.10 7.76 -18.44
N TYR A 49 21.14 9.00 -17.94
CA TYR A 49 21.07 10.21 -18.76
C TYR A 49 22.45 10.83 -19.04
N ASP A 50 23.52 10.33 -18.43
CA ASP A 50 24.91 10.67 -18.77
C ASP A 50 25.21 10.41 -20.26
N SER A 51 24.62 9.37 -20.86
CA SER A 51 24.79 9.06 -22.28
C SER A 51 24.08 10.05 -23.24
N LEU A 52 23.26 10.98 -22.71
CA LEU A 52 22.67 12.08 -23.47
C LEU A 52 23.53 13.34 -23.44
N ILE A 53 24.52 13.39 -22.55
CA ILE A 53 25.60 14.36 -22.56
C ILE A 53 26.60 13.90 -23.63
N GLY A 54 26.13 13.86 -24.88
CA GLY A 54 26.98 13.61 -26.04
C GLY A 54 28.09 14.64 -26.05
N GLY A 55 29.34 14.16 -26.19
CA GLY A 55 30.53 15.01 -26.18
C GLY A 55 30.37 16.21 -27.11
N GLY A 56 30.40 17.41 -26.53
CA GLY A 56 30.30 18.68 -27.25
C GLY A 56 29.29 19.63 -26.61
N THR A 57 29.80 20.65 -25.90
CA THR A 57 29.09 21.84 -25.42
C THR A 57 28.16 21.68 -24.20
N GLY A 58 28.74 21.79 -23.00
CA GLY A 58 28.28 22.71 -21.95
C GLY A 58 26.88 22.62 -21.34
N SER A 59 26.09 21.58 -21.59
CA SER A 59 24.76 21.45 -20.96
C SER A 59 24.88 20.85 -19.55
N ASN A 60 24.65 21.68 -18.53
CA ASN A 60 24.53 21.21 -17.14
C ASN A 60 23.17 20.54 -16.94
N ILE A 61 23.10 19.48 -16.13
CA ILE A 61 21.84 18.79 -15.76
C ILE A 61 20.76 19.78 -15.26
N ARG A 62 21.17 20.90 -14.64
CA ARG A 62 20.29 21.99 -14.18
C ARG A 62 19.52 22.72 -15.29
N ASP A 63 19.96 22.61 -16.54
CA ASP A 63 19.32 23.25 -17.70
C ASP A 63 18.27 22.35 -18.36
N LEU A 64 18.10 21.11 -17.90
CA LEU A 64 17.12 20.15 -18.43
C LEU A 64 15.82 20.19 -17.64
N VAL A 65 14.68 20.21 -18.33
CA VAL A 65 13.34 19.98 -17.76
C VAL A 65 12.84 18.64 -18.22
N ILE A 66 12.47 17.77 -17.29
CA ILE A 66 11.87 16.48 -17.60
C ILE A 66 10.37 16.57 -17.33
N LYS A 67 9.56 16.38 -18.37
CA LYS A 67 8.10 16.30 -18.26
C LYS A 67 7.66 14.85 -18.49
N LYS A 68 7.05 14.23 -17.48
CA LYS A 68 6.43 12.90 -17.62
C LYS A 68 5.22 12.99 -18.55
N GLY A 69 5.16 12.08 -19.51
CA GLY A 69 4.07 11.92 -20.46
C GLY A 69 3.22 10.69 -20.16
N ARG A 70 2.65 10.09 -21.21
CA ARG A 70 1.82 8.88 -21.10
C ARG A 70 2.59 7.72 -20.44
N THR A 71 1.86 6.94 -19.66
CA THR A 71 2.32 5.67 -19.11
C THR A 71 1.56 4.53 -19.78
N GLU A 72 2.28 3.58 -20.32
CA GLU A 72 1.72 2.37 -20.95
C GLU A 72 1.98 1.16 -20.04
N PHE A 73 0.97 0.33 -19.82
CA PHE A 73 1.14 -0.94 -19.11
C PHE A 73 1.55 -2.03 -20.09
N LEU A 74 2.73 -2.61 -19.87
CA LEU A 74 3.27 -3.71 -20.67
C LEU A 74 2.82 -5.07 -20.13
N ASP A 75 2.80 -5.21 -18.80
CA ASP A 75 2.30 -6.39 -18.09
C ASP A 75 1.76 -5.96 -16.72
N ARG A 76 0.77 -6.69 -16.20
CA ARG A 76 0.15 -6.41 -14.89
C ARG A 76 -0.31 -7.70 -14.21
N LYS A 77 0.05 -7.82 -12.94
CA LYS A 77 -0.47 -8.78 -11.97
C LYS A 77 -1.13 -8.03 -10.81
N GLY A 78 -2.33 -8.43 -10.41
CA GLY A 78 -3.09 -7.73 -9.37
C GLY A 78 -3.58 -6.33 -9.77
N PRO A 79 -4.00 -5.48 -8.80
CA PRO A 79 -4.01 -5.74 -7.36
C PRO A 79 -4.99 -6.87 -7.00
N TYR A 80 -4.54 -7.75 -6.10
CA TYR A 80 -5.34 -8.86 -5.59
C TYR A 80 -6.34 -8.37 -4.55
N CYS A 81 -5.92 -7.48 -3.65
CA CYS A 81 -6.82 -6.80 -2.72
C CYS A 81 -7.65 -5.76 -3.47
N LYS A 82 -8.97 -5.87 -3.38
CA LYS A 82 -9.92 -4.97 -4.08
C LYS A 82 -10.27 -3.73 -3.26
N MET A 83 -10.17 -3.88 -1.95
CA MET A 83 -10.44 -2.88 -0.92
C MET A 83 -9.23 -1.98 -0.66
N LYS A 84 -9.49 -0.77 -0.15
CA LYS A 84 -8.50 0.15 0.39
C LYS A 84 -8.93 0.62 1.77
N TRP A 85 -8.89 -0.31 2.73
CA TRP A 85 -9.30 -0.02 4.10
C TRP A 85 -8.22 0.78 4.82
N GLY A 86 -8.60 1.77 5.62
CA GLY A 86 -7.67 2.64 6.35
C GLY A 86 -7.63 2.40 7.84
N GLN A 87 -6.86 3.24 8.54
CA GLN A 87 -6.69 3.15 9.99
C GLN A 87 -7.63 4.04 10.80
N GLY A 88 -8.12 5.13 10.21
CA GLY A 88 -9.01 6.10 10.86
C GLY A 88 -10.49 5.84 10.57
N ALA A 89 -11.33 6.84 10.82
CA ALA A 89 -12.76 6.75 10.55
C ALA A 89 -13.03 6.50 9.05
N PRO A 90 -13.98 5.61 8.70
CA PRO A 90 -14.89 4.87 9.58
C PRO A 90 -14.35 3.48 10.01
N TYR A 91 -13.14 3.11 9.62
CA TYR A 91 -12.57 1.78 9.89
C TYR A 91 -12.26 1.54 11.37
N ASN A 92 -12.09 2.60 12.15
CA ASN A 92 -11.79 2.52 13.58
C ASN A 92 -13.00 2.55 14.51
N LEU A 93 -14.23 2.53 14.00
CA LEU A 93 -15.47 2.64 14.80
C LEU A 93 -15.59 1.60 15.92
N SER A 94 -14.99 0.43 15.76
CA SER A 94 -15.05 -0.65 16.76
C SER A 94 -13.81 -0.72 17.67
N THR A 95 -12.81 0.15 17.46
CA THR A 95 -11.60 0.17 18.28
C THR A 95 -11.87 0.73 19.68
N PRO A 96 -10.99 0.46 20.67
CA PRO A 96 -11.09 1.09 21.99
C PRO A 96 -11.15 2.61 21.91
N VAL A 97 -11.85 3.21 22.88
CA VAL A 97 -11.99 4.66 22.98
C VAL A 97 -11.02 5.19 24.03
N HIS A 98 -10.20 6.16 23.65
CA HIS A 98 -9.34 6.92 24.55
C HIS A 98 -9.70 8.41 24.48
N SER A 99 -9.91 9.06 25.62
CA SER A 99 -10.30 10.48 25.68
C SER A 99 -11.50 10.86 24.80
N GLY A 100 -12.49 9.97 24.71
CA GLY A 100 -13.71 10.17 23.92
C GLY A 100 -13.55 9.98 22.41
N GLN A 101 -12.39 9.54 21.94
CA GLN A 101 -12.11 9.28 20.53
C GLN A 101 -11.70 7.83 20.31
N HIS A 102 -12.10 7.24 19.19
CA HIS A 102 -11.64 5.92 18.79
C HIS A 102 -10.14 5.98 18.46
N CYS A 103 -9.37 5.03 19.01
CA CYS A 103 -7.97 4.85 18.65
C CYS A 103 -7.82 4.49 17.15
N MET A 104 -6.60 4.58 16.62
CA MET A 104 -6.34 4.06 15.26
C MET A 104 -6.47 2.53 15.24
N VAL A 105 -6.93 1.97 14.12
CA VAL A 105 -6.98 0.49 13.94
C VAL A 105 -5.60 -0.14 14.13
N GLY A 106 -4.55 0.52 13.60
CA GLY A 106 -3.19 0.01 13.54
C GLY A 106 -2.88 -0.68 12.20
N CYS A 107 -1.76 -0.29 11.59
CA CYS A 107 -1.35 -0.73 10.26
C CYS A 107 -1.24 -2.27 10.13
N VAL A 108 -0.82 -2.96 11.19
CA VAL A 108 -0.75 -4.43 11.22
C VAL A 108 -2.14 -5.06 11.06
N ALA A 109 -3.15 -4.56 11.79
CA ALA A 109 -4.51 -5.10 11.71
C ALA A 109 -5.15 -4.81 10.36
N VAL A 110 -4.90 -3.62 9.78
CA VAL A 110 -5.34 -3.29 8.41
C VAL A 110 -4.71 -4.22 7.38
N ALA A 111 -3.40 -4.40 7.40
CA ALA A 111 -2.71 -5.28 6.45
C ALA A 111 -3.19 -6.73 6.55
N LEU A 112 -3.33 -7.27 7.78
CA LEU A 112 -3.87 -8.60 8.03
C LEU A 112 -5.31 -8.73 7.56
N GLY A 113 -6.16 -7.74 7.86
CA GLY A 113 -7.56 -7.72 7.44
C GLY A 113 -7.71 -7.78 5.93
N GLN A 114 -6.91 -6.99 5.19
CA GLN A 114 -6.92 -7.01 3.73
C GLN A 114 -6.51 -8.38 3.17
N ILE A 115 -5.43 -8.98 3.69
CA ILE A 115 -4.96 -10.31 3.26
C ILE A 115 -6.01 -11.38 3.54
N VAL A 116 -6.53 -11.44 4.79
CA VAL A 116 -7.52 -12.45 5.20
C VAL A 116 -8.79 -12.30 4.37
N ALA A 117 -9.34 -11.10 4.29
CA ALA A 117 -10.61 -10.88 3.62
C ALA A 117 -10.52 -11.13 2.11
N THR A 118 -9.41 -10.80 1.44
CA THR A 118 -9.20 -11.14 0.02
C THR A 118 -9.18 -12.65 -0.18
N ASN A 119 -8.34 -13.38 0.57
CA ASN A 119 -8.23 -14.83 0.42
C ASN A 119 -9.52 -15.56 0.80
N TYR A 120 -10.22 -15.08 1.82
CA TYR A 120 -11.49 -15.63 2.25
C TYR A 120 -12.60 -15.34 1.25
N TYR A 121 -12.64 -14.15 0.66
CA TYR A 121 -13.59 -13.84 -0.40
C TYR A 121 -13.38 -14.78 -1.59
N ASP A 122 -12.15 -14.88 -2.11
CA ASP A 122 -11.86 -15.71 -3.28
C ASP A 122 -12.18 -17.19 -3.04
N LYS A 123 -11.96 -17.69 -1.82
CA LYS A 123 -12.25 -19.07 -1.45
C LYS A 123 -13.74 -19.29 -1.20
N TYR A 124 -14.35 -18.57 -0.27
CA TYR A 124 -15.64 -18.95 0.31
C TYR A 124 -16.85 -18.27 -0.34
N TYR A 125 -16.67 -17.08 -0.94
CA TYR A 125 -17.78 -16.37 -1.58
C TYR A 125 -18.40 -17.13 -2.76
N PRO A 126 -17.62 -17.74 -3.69
CA PRO A 126 -18.20 -18.54 -4.79
C PRO A 126 -18.96 -19.78 -4.31
N MET A 127 -18.65 -20.27 -3.12
CA MET A 127 -19.31 -21.43 -2.50
C MET A 127 -20.55 -21.04 -1.68
N ASN A 128 -20.86 -19.74 -1.58
CA ASN A 128 -21.91 -19.21 -0.69
C ASN A 128 -21.74 -19.67 0.76
N MET A 129 -20.49 -19.66 1.24
CA MET A 129 -20.11 -20.08 2.60
C MET A 129 -19.47 -18.93 3.37
N ASN A 130 -19.64 -18.95 4.71
CA ASN A 130 -18.89 -18.07 5.60
C ASN A 130 -17.70 -18.83 6.19
N PRO A 131 -16.50 -18.24 6.23
CA PRO A 131 -15.31 -18.84 6.83
C PRO A 131 -15.30 -18.71 8.35
N ASP A 132 -14.58 -19.61 9.01
CA ASP A 132 -14.19 -19.41 10.41
C ASP A 132 -12.94 -18.51 10.52
N PRO A 133 -12.78 -17.77 11.64
CA PRO A 133 -13.71 -17.69 12.77
C PRO A 133 -14.86 -16.68 12.55
N GLN A 134 -16.00 -16.91 13.19
CA GLN A 134 -17.14 -15.97 13.26
C GLN A 134 -16.98 -14.94 14.39
N VAL A 135 -15.98 -15.10 15.26
CA VAL A 135 -15.70 -14.17 16.37
C VAL A 135 -14.19 -13.93 16.46
N LEU A 136 -13.79 -12.66 16.51
CA LEU A 136 -12.39 -12.24 16.70
C LEU A 136 -12.32 -11.11 17.72
N GLY A 137 -11.43 -11.21 18.71
CA GLY A 137 -11.27 -10.16 19.72
C GLY A 137 -12.56 -9.79 20.47
N GLY A 138 -13.50 -10.73 20.61
CA GLY A 138 -14.82 -10.49 21.20
C GLY A 138 -15.84 -9.80 20.27
N ARG A 139 -15.49 -9.58 19.00
CA ARG A 139 -16.38 -9.02 17.96
C ARG A 139 -16.98 -10.14 17.11
N THR A 140 -18.28 -10.07 16.82
CA THR A 140 -18.92 -10.93 15.82
C THR A 140 -18.52 -10.47 14.42
N ILE A 141 -18.11 -11.40 13.57
CA ILE A 141 -17.62 -11.10 12.22
C ILE A 141 -18.68 -11.47 11.19
N HIS A 142 -19.28 -10.47 10.57
CA HIS A 142 -20.30 -10.62 9.54
C HIS A 142 -19.65 -10.77 8.15
N TRP A 143 -19.12 -11.96 7.86
CA TRP A 143 -18.44 -12.25 6.59
C TRP A 143 -19.29 -12.02 5.35
N ASP A 144 -20.59 -12.25 5.41
CA ASP A 144 -21.50 -12.00 4.28
C ASP A 144 -21.57 -10.50 3.94
N ALA A 145 -21.55 -9.62 4.95
CA ALA A 145 -21.51 -8.17 4.77
C ALA A 145 -20.15 -7.70 4.24
N ILE A 146 -19.06 -8.25 4.78
CA ILE A 146 -17.70 -7.97 4.29
C ILE A 146 -17.54 -8.42 2.83
N PHE A 147 -18.04 -9.59 2.46
CA PHE A 147 -17.99 -10.08 1.08
C PHE A 147 -18.87 -9.27 0.13
N LYS A 148 -20.04 -8.77 0.58
CA LYS A 148 -20.84 -7.81 -0.19
C LYS A 148 -20.06 -6.53 -0.47
N GLU A 149 -19.31 -6.02 0.51
CA GLU A 149 -18.45 -4.86 0.34
C GLU A 149 -17.33 -5.12 -0.69
N ILE A 150 -16.67 -6.28 -0.59
CA ILE A 150 -15.62 -6.66 -1.55
C ILE A 150 -16.19 -6.82 -2.97
N LYS A 151 -17.36 -7.45 -3.10
CA LYS A 151 -18.06 -7.61 -4.38
C LYS A 151 -18.39 -6.25 -5.00
N ARG A 152 -18.79 -5.25 -4.20
CA ARG A 152 -19.07 -3.89 -4.66
C ARG A 152 -17.88 -3.29 -5.41
N TYR A 153 -16.65 -3.52 -4.95
CA TYR A 153 -15.45 -3.05 -5.64
C TYR A 153 -15.20 -3.75 -6.99
N ASN A 154 -15.67 -4.98 -7.15
CA ASN A 154 -15.59 -5.71 -8.43
C ASN A 154 -16.68 -5.25 -9.40
N ASP A 155 -17.90 -5.04 -8.91
CA ASP A 155 -19.04 -4.61 -9.72
C ASP A 155 -18.90 -3.14 -10.16
N PHE A 156 -18.31 -2.31 -9.30
CA PHE A 156 -18.14 -0.87 -9.52
C PHE A 156 -16.67 -0.45 -9.32
N PRO A 157 -15.76 -0.87 -10.22
CA PRO A 157 -14.33 -0.58 -10.08
C PRO A 157 -13.96 0.90 -10.13
N TRP A 158 -14.87 1.75 -10.63
CA TRP A 158 -14.76 3.22 -10.67
C TRP A 158 -15.24 3.90 -9.38
N ALA A 159 -15.94 3.18 -8.49
CA ALA A 159 -16.41 3.77 -7.24
C ALA A 159 -15.24 4.06 -6.28
N PRO A 160 -15.38 5.02 -5.37
CA PRO A 160 -14.41 5.23 -4.31
C PRO A 160 -14.13 3.94 -3.55
N LYS A 161 -12.84 3.59 -3.46
CA LYS A 161 -12.35 2.40 -2.75
C LYS A 161 -12.00 2.65 -1.29
N TYR A 162 -11.94 3.93 -0.92
CA TYR A 162 -11.60 4.43 0.40
C TYR A 162 -12.79 5.20 0.98
N TYR A 163 -12.99 5.05 2.28
CA TYR A 163 -13.97 5.75 3.08
C TYR A 163 -13.26 6.66 4.07
N ASP A 164 -13.83 7.84 4.27
CA ASP A 164 -13.34 8.86 5.20
C ASP A 164 -14.37 9.18 6.28
N SER A 165 -14.05 10.14 7.14
CA SER A 165 -14.94 10.60 8.22
C SER A 165 -16.26 11.22 7.75
N LYS A 166 -16.41 11.54 6.45
CA LYS A 166 -17.64 12.09 5.87
C LYS A 166 -18.50 11.02 5.20
N THR A 167 -17.98 9.81 5.07
CA THR A 167 -18.70 8.69 4.46
C THR A 167 -19.84 8.26 5.38
N GLU A 168 -21.03 8.08 4.79
CA GLU A 168 -22.17 7.48 5.50
C GLU A 168 -21.81 6.06 5.96
N VAL A 169 -21.96 5.80 7.25
CA VAL A 169 -21.65 4.49 7.85
C VAL A 169 -22.78 3.53 7.52
N THR A 170 -22.46 2.48 6.76
CA THR A 170 -23.35 1.37 6.43
C THR A 170 -23.01 0.15 7.28
N ASN A 171 -23.93 -0.81 7.39
CA ASN A 171 -23.64 -2.09 8.07
C ASN A 171 -22.45 -2.85 7.46
N THR A 172 -22.17 -2.66 6.16
CA THR A 172 -20.98 -3.28 5.53
C THR A 172 -19.69 -2.64 6.01
N ILE A 173 -19.68 -1.31 6.20
CA ILE A 173 -18.55 -0.57 6.76
C ILE A 173 -18.35 -0.91 8.23
N GLU A 174 -19.42 -0.99 9.03
CA GLU A 174 -19.35 -1.43 10.44
C GLU A 174 -18.78 -2.86 10.55
N SER A 175 -19.19 -3.76 9.66
CA SER A 175 -18.67 -5.14 9.64
C SER A 175 -17.17 -5.19 9.32
N VAL A 176 -16.67 -4.26 8.49
CA VAL A 176 -15.23 -4.09 8.24
C VAL A 176 -14.54 -3.54 9.49
N ALA A 177 -15.11 -2.54 10.17
CA ALA A 177 -14.57 -2.01 11.41
C ALA A 177 -14.49 -3.08 12.52
N ASP A 178 -15.49 -3.94 12.64
CA ASP A 178 -15.52 -5.07 13.56
C ASP A 178 -14.45 -6.11 13.24
N LEU A 179 -14.25 -6.45 11.97
CA LEU A 179 -13.16 -7.33 11.55
C LEU A 179 -11.80 -6.74 11.94
N LEU A 180 -11.56 -5.48 11.56
CA LEU A 180 -10.27 -4.82 11.79
C LEU A 180 -9.97 -4.64 13.28
N SER A 181 -10.95 -4.21 14.07
CA SER A 181 -10.79 -4.15 15.52
C SER A 181 -10.64 -5.53 16.15
N GLY A 182 -11.40 -6.53 15.71
CA GLY A 182 -11.31 -7.90 16.22
C GLY A 182 -9.94 -8.51 15.97
N ILE A 183 -9.34 -8.27 14.79
CA ILE A 183 -7.96 -8.63 14.49
C ILE A 183 -6.99 -7.92 15.44
N GLY A 184 -7.12 -6.59 15.57
CA GLY A 184 -6.24 -5.80 16.45
C GLY A 184 -6.24 -6.29 17.90
N ILE A 185 -7.41 -6.56 18.48
CA ILE A 185 -7.54 -7.14 19.81
C ILE A 185 -6.91 -8.55 19.86
N SER A 186 -7.14 -9.38 18.84
CA SER A 186 -6.61 -10.76 18.79
C SER A 186 -5.08 -10.82 18.70
N ILE A 187 -4.43 -9.80 18.15
CA ILE A 187 -2.96 -9.71 18.06
C ILE A 187 -2.33 -8.97 19.24
N GLY A 188 -3.13 -8.52 20.20
CA GLY A 188 -2.66 -7.74 21.36
C GLY A 188 -2.15 -6.36 20.95
N MET A 189 -2.87 -5.66 20.08
CA MET A 189 -2.55 -4.31 19.63
C MET A 189 -2.44 -3.34 20.83
N ASP A 190 -1.37 -2.55 20.85
CA ASP A 190 -1.26 -1.38 21.70
C ASP A 190 -1.96 -0.20 21.00
N TYR A 191 -3.12 0.18 21.52
CA TYR A 191 -4.02 1.14 20.87
C TYR A 191 -3.72 2.58 21.29
N GLY A 192 -3.46 3.46 20.32
CA GLY A 192 -3.26 4.89 20.54
C GLY A 192 -4.06 5.77 19.57
N LEU A 193 -4.21 7.04 19.93
CA LEU A 193 -4.91 8.04 19.12
C LEU A 193 -4.10 8.44 17.87
N ASP A 194 -2.78 8.54 17.99
CA ASP A 194 -1.88 8.94 16.90
C ASP A 194 -1.27 7.74 16.15
N GLY A 195 -1.61 6.53 16.57
CA GLY A 195 -1.09 5.28 16.00
C GLY A 195 -1.28 4.11 16.95
N SER A 196 -1.36 2.90 16.38
CA SER A 196 -1.47 1.66 17.14
C SER A 196 -0.44 0.65 16.62
N SER A 197 0.18 -0.10 17.53
CA SER A 197 1.33 -0.96 17.22
C SER A 197 1.11 -2.42 17.65
N ALA A 198 1.68 -3.36 16.89
CA ALA A 198 1.67 -4.77 17.22
C ALA A 198 2.92 -5.46 16.64
N SER A 199 3.33 -6.57 17.24
CA SER A 199 4.52 -7.30 16.80
C SER A 199 4.28 -8.14 15.54
N ASN A 200 5.33 -8.30 14.73
CA ASN A 200 5.34 -9.22 13.58
C ASN A 200 5.10 -10.68 13.98
N ASP A 201 5.48 -11.06 15.21
CA ASP A 201 5.22 -12.41 15.73
C ASP A 201 3.75 -12.64 16.02
N SER A 202 3.05 -11.64 16.56
CA SER A 202 1.60 -11.69 16.74
C SER A 202 0.88 -11.81 15.39
N ALA A 203 1.33 -11.06 14.37
CA ALA A 203 0.79 -11.14 13.02
C ALA A 203 0.95 -12.56 12.41
N CYS A 204 2.14 -13.17 12.56
CA CYS A 204 2.38 -14.53 12.10
C CYS A 204 1.51 -15.56 12.82
N ARG A 205 1.39 -15.46 14.16
CA ARG A 205 0.53 -16.34 14.96
C ARG A 205 -0.93 -16.23 14.52
N PHE A 206 -1.40 -15.01 14.26
CA PHE A 206 -2.76 -14.77 13.80
C PHE A 206 -3.05 -15.39 12.44
N LEU A 207 -2.19 -15.16 11.43
CA LEU A 207 -2.37 -15.76 10.10
C LEU A 207 -2.47 -17.29 10.18
N ARG A 208 -1.60 -17.93 10.98
CA ARG A 208 -1.67 -19.38 11.22
C ARG A 208 -2.97 -19.79 11.91
N ALA A 209 -3.41 -19.04 12.91
CA ALA A 209 -4.65 -19.31 13.64
C ALA A 209 -5.90 -19.22 12.75
N VAL A 210 -5.89 -18.34 11.74
CA VAL A 210 -6.97 -18.24 10.72
C VAL A 210 -6.69 -19.10 9.48
N GLY A 211 -5.88 -20.14 9.61
CA GLY A 211 -5.76 -21.20 8.62
C GLY A 211 -4.78 -20.96 7.47
N PHE A 212 -3.96 -19.90 7.51
CA PHE A 212 -2.87 -19.75 6.55
C PHE A 212 -1.71 -20.68 6.90
N THR A 213 -1.17 -21.35 5.89
CA THR A 213 -0.03 -22.28 6.02
C THR A 213 1.25 -21.63 5.52
N ASN A 214 2.41 -22.12 5.98
CA ASN A 214 3.73 -21.62 5.55
C ASN A 214 3.91 -20.11 5.77
N VAL A 215 3.45 -19.64 6.94
CA VAL A 215 3.59 -18.26 7.37
C VAL A 215 4.97 -18.11 8.00
N ASP A 216 5.95 -17.64 7.25
CA ASP A 216 7.34 -17.47 7.67
C ASP A 216 7.80 -16.03 7.46
N LYS A 217 8.74 -15.57 8.29
CA LYS A 217 9.34 -14.24 8.19
C LYS A 217 10.60 -14.32 7.35
N TYR A 218 10.74 -13.40 6.39
CA TYR A 218 11.91 -13.26 5.55
C TYR A 218 12.35 -11.81 5.51
N TYR A 219 13.66 -11.58 5.37
CA TYR A 219 14.14 -10.28 4.91
C TYR A 219 13.66 -10.05 3.48
N LEU A 220 13.23 -8.82 3.19
CA LEU A 220 12.71 -8.49 1.89
C LEU A 220 13.82 -8.52 0.84
N ASP A 221 13.68 -9.41 -0.14
CA ASP A 221 14.49 -9.42 -1.35
C ASP A 221 13.61 -9.44 -2.60
N ALA A 222 14.17 -9.00 -3.72
CA ALA A 222 13.40 -8.87 -4.97
C ALA A 222 12.93 -10.21 -5.54
N GLY A 223 13.67 -11.29 -5.31
CA GLY A 223 13.32 -12.64 -5.72
C GLY A 223 12.13 -13.17 -4.92
N LYS A 224 12.15 -13.00 -3.59
CA LYS A 224 11.03 -13.41 -2.72
C LYS A 224 9.76 -12.63 -3.02
N LEU A 225 9.85 -11.31 -3.24
CA LEU A 225 8.67 -10.52 -3.57
C LEU A 225 8.08 -10.91 -4.92
N LYS A 226 8.94 -11.19 -5.91
CA LYS A 226 8.51 -11.75 -7.20
C LYS A 226 7.81 -13.11 -7.01
N GLU A 227 8.41 -14.02 -6.26
CA GLU A 227 7.84 -15.35 -5.99
C GLU A 227 6.43 -15.21 -5.42
N MET A 228 6.28 -14.40 -4.38
CA MET A 228 5.00 -14.27 -3.68
C MET A 228 3.94 -13.57 -4.53
N VAL A 229 4.27 -12.41 -5.11
CA VAL A 229 3.28 -11.53 -5.75
C VAL A 229 3.02 -11.91 -7.21
N ILE A 230 4.06 -12.31 -7.95
CA ILE A 230 3.98 -12.52 -9.39
C ILE A 230 3.77 -14.00 -9.70
N ASP A 231 4.61 -14.87 -9.14
CA ASP A 231 4.60 -16.29 -9.48
C ASP A 231 3.46 -17.04 -8.78
N ARG A 232 3.15 -16.66 -7.53
CA ARG A 232 2.11 -17.31 -6.71
C ARG A 232 0.81 -16.51 -6.60
N GLY A 233 0.83 -15.22 -6.92
CA GLY A 233 -0.35 -14.35 -6.84
C GLY A 233 -0.87 -14.11 -5.43
N LEU A 234 0.03 -14.03 -4.45
CA LEU A 234 -0.32 -13.90 -3.03
C LEU A 234 -0.14 -12.45 -2.55
N PRO A 235 -1.20 -11.80 -2.02
CA PRO A 235 -1.06 -10.59 -1.21
C PRO A 235 -0.08 -10.84 -0.07
N THR A 236 0.99 -10.04 0.00
CA THR A 236 2.12 -10.28 0.89
C THR A 236 2.20 -9.19 1.94
N TYR A 237 2.19 -9.59 3.21
CA TYR A 237 2.43 -8.70 4.34
C TYR A 237 3.89 -8.25 4.35
N ILE A 238 4.13 -6.93 4.37
CA ILE A 238 5.45 -6.32 4.43
C ILE A 238 5.50 -5.37 5.62
N THR A 239 6.65 -5.30 6.28
CA THR A 239 6.93 -4.28 7.29
C THR A 239 8.26 -3.58 7.04
N GLY A 240 8.32 -2.31 7.38
CA GLY A 240 9.54 -1.53 7.51
C GLY A 240 9.65 -0.97 8.92
N HIS A 241 10.87 -0.70 9.36
CA HIS A 241 11.15 -0.06 10.64
C HIS A 241 12.30 0.92 10.45
N ASP A 242 12.09 2.15 10.91
CA ASP A 242 13.14 3.17 11.03
C ASP A 242 13.69 3.11 12.46
N ASP A 243 14.91 2.59 12.60
CA ASP A 243 15.61 2.45 13.87
C ASP A 243 15.93 3.81 14.53
N ASN A 244 15.98 4.91 13.75
CA ASN A 244 16.35 6.24 14.26
C ASN A 244 15.19 6.93 14.97
N VAL A 245 13.96 6.70 14.52
CA VAL A 245 12.75 7.28 15.11
C VAL A 245 11.86 6.27 15.82
N ASP A 246 12.30 5.00 15.90
CA ASP A 246 11.57 3.88 16.50
C ASP A 246 10.13 3.76 15.96
N LYS A 247 9.99 3.91 14.63
CA LYS A 247 8.69 3.83 13.95
C LYS A 247 8.65 2.66 12.98
N GLY A 248 7.74 1.74 13.26
CA GLY A 248 7.39 0.65 12.34
C GLY A 248 6.18 0.99 11.48
N HIS A 249 6.13 0.44 10.27
CA HIS A 249 4.94 0.45 9.43
C HIS A 249 4.72 -0.91 8.77
N ALA A 250 3.47 -1.28 8.57
CA ALA A 250 3.07 -2.53 7.92
C ALA A 250 2.06 -2.25 6.81
N TRP A 251 2.22 -2.93 5.67
CA TRP A 251 1.35 -2.79 4.50
C TRP A 251 1.26 -4.10 3.73
N VAL A 252 0.44 -4.12 2.68
CA VAL A 252 0.31 -5.27 1.78
C VAL A 252 0.93 -4.93 0.43
N VAL A 253 1.75 -5.82 -0.11
CA VAL A 253 2.10 -5.82 -1.54
C VAL A 253 1.29 -6.89 -2.24
N ASP A 254 0.42 -6.48 -3.15
CA ASP A 254 -0.60 -7.35 -3.75
C ASP A 254 -0.72 -7.16 -5.27
N GLY A 255 0.29 -6.58 -5.91
CA GLY A 255 0.33 -6.48 -7.36
C GLY A 255 1.69 -6.05 -7.87
N ALA A 256 1.89 -6.22 -9.17
CA ALA A 256 3.06 -5.73 -9.87
C ALA A 256 2.71 -5.31 -11.29
N ALA A 257 3.45 -4.35 -11.83
CA ALA A 257 3.27 -3.89 -13.20
C ALA A 257 4.64 -3.59 -13.85
N ALA A 258 4.79 -4.07 -15.07
CA ALA A 258 5.78 -3.54 -15.99
C ALA A 258 5.14 -2.39 -16.76
N ILE A 259 5.71 -1.20 -16.69
CA ILE A 259 5.22 -0.02 -17.40
C ILE A 259 6.30 0.56 -18.30
N ARG A 260 5.87 1.23 -19.37
CA ARG A 260 6.71 2.12 -20.16
C ARG A 260 6.27 3.55 -19.92
N GLN A 261 7.15 4.33 -19.32
CA GLN A 261 6.94 5.76 -19.09
C GLN A 261 7.57 6.57 -20.21
N HIS A 262 6.76 7.31 -20.95
CA HIS A 262 7.23 8.35 -21.86
C HIS A 262 7.61 9.60 -21.07
N SER A 263 8.71 10.24 -21.43
CA SER A 263 9.09 11.56 -20.90
C SER A 263 9.64 12.43 -22.03
N THR A 264 9.42 13.74 -21.89
CA THR A 264 10.00 14.76 -22.75
C THR A 264 11.07 15.50 -21.96
N ILE A 265 12.27 15.59 -22.50
CA ILE A 265 13.39 16.35 -21.95
C ILE A 265 13.55 17.62 -22.78
N THR A 266 13.47 18.77 -22.14
CA THR A 266 13.65 20.08 -22.78
C THR A 266 14.89 20.76 -22.23
N ASN A 267 15.81 21.15 -23.10
CA ASN A 267 16.94 22.00 -22.72
C ASN A 267 16.46 23.47 -22.69
N ARG A 268 16.50 24.10 -21.52
CA ARG A 268 16.04 25.47 -21.31
C ARG A 268 16.83 26.52 -22.10
N LYS A 269 18.10 26.24 -22.40
CA LYS A 269 18.99 27.18 -23.10
C LYS A 269 18.85 27.10 -24.60
N THR A 270 18.77 25.89 -25.15
CA THR A 270 18.72 25.68 -26.60
C THR A 270 17.29 25.57 -27.13
N GLY A 271 16.31 25.32 -26.26
CA GLY A 271 14.94 24.99 -26.66
C GLY A 271 14.81 23.59 -27.27
N GLU A 272 15.90 22.81 -27.31
CA GLU A 272 15.89 21.46 -27.87
C GLU A 272 14.99 20.54 -27.04
N VAL A 273 14.18 19.74 -27.73
CA VAL A 273 13.25 18.79 -27.14
C VAL A 273 13.62 17.38 -27.58
N LYS A 274 13.77 16.48 -26.62
CA LYS A 274 14.04 15.07 -26.84
C LYS A 274 13.00 14.20 -26.14
N GLU A 275 12.51 13.19 -26.84
CA GLU A 275 11.65 12.16 -26.26
C GLU A 275 12.49 11.01 -25.72
N THR A 276 12.07 10.45 -24.59
CA THR A 276 12.68 9.27 -23.98
C THR A 276 11.62 8.34 -23.42
N TYR A 277 11.98 7.07 -23.32
CA TYR A 277 11.13 6.01 -22.79
C TYR A 277 11.91 5.24 -21.72
N MET A 278 11.25 4.99 -20.60
CA MET A 278 11.81 4.20 -19.51
C MET A 278 10.87 3.06 -19.16
N ASP A 279 11.38 1.84 -19.27
CA ASP A 279 10.67 0.67 -18.79
C ASP A 279 10.95 0.52 -17.28
N LEU A 280 9.88 0.47 -16.50
CA LEU A 280 9.91 0.39 -15.05
C LEU A 280 9.17 -0.87 -14.60
N PHE A 281 9.70 -1.49 -13.54
CA PHE A 281 9.03 -2.57 -12.85
C PHE A 281 8.60 -2.10 -11.46
N LEU A 282 7.30 -2.15 -11.21
CA LEU A 282 6.64 -1.54 -10.06
C LEU A 282 5.87 -2.58 -9.26
N TYR A 283 5.86 -2.43 -7.94
CA TYR A 283 4.97 -3.18 -7.05
C TYR A 283 3.85 -2.26 -6.55
N HIS A 284 2.64 -2.81 -6.47
CA HIS A 284 1.49 -2.14 -5.89
C HIS A 284 1.54 -2.32 -4.37
N CYS A 285 1.62 -1.20 -3.64
CA CYS A 285 1.64 -1.18 -2.19
C CYS A 285 0.32 -0.61 -1.65
N ASN A 286 -0.41 -1.44 -0.92
CA ASN A 286 -1.63 -1.07 -0.22
C ASN A 286 -1.31 -0.80 1.26
N PHE A 287 -1.13 0.48 1.59
CA PHE A 287 -0.70 0.99 2.90
C PHE A 287 -1.78 1.01 3.97
N GLY A 288 -3.04 0.99 3.54
CA GLY A 288 -4.19 1.24 4.39
C GLY A 288 -4.42 2.72 4.67
#